data_AF-A0A2E1UIP6-F1
#
_entry.id   AF-A0A2E1UIP6-F1
#
_cell.length_a   1.000
_cell.length_b   1.000
_cell.length_c   1.000
_cell.angle_alpha   90.00
_cell.angle_beta   90.00
_cell.angle_gamma   90.00
#
_symmetry.space_group_name_H-M   'P 1'
#
loop_
_entity.id
_entity.type
_entity.pdbx_description
1 polymer ?
#
loop_
_entity_poly.entity_id
_entity_poly.type
_entity_poly.pdbx_seq_one_letter_code
_entity_poly.pdbx_strand_id
1 'polypeptide(L)'
;MIGRLKKILSVAVLFLILGCSEQYRKHGYIPSEEELSSVSVSQDDKNTVIKKLGTPSIGGILSDGNIYFVQSKVLKNSIRASKPVDRQVLVLSFDDKGKLDNIQKFGIDKGKIVILDYHTTPSGLKNMSFLFRLFQNVGGPSAESLLQ
;
A
#
# COMPACT_ATOMS: atom_id res chain seq x y z
N MET A 1 49.79 -29.44 10.76
CA MET A 1 48.32 -29.59 10.88
C MET A 1 47.59 -28.31 11.31
N ILE A 2 48.11 -27.53 12.27
CA ILE A 2 47.44 -26.32 12.80
C ILE A 2 47.04 -25.25 11.75
N GLY A 3 47.86 -25.03 10.71
CA GLY A 3 47.60 -23.99 9.71
C GLY A 3 46.46 -24.30 8.74
N ARG A 4 46.23 -25.58 8.42
CA ARG A 4 45.08 -25.99 7.59
C ARG A 4 43.78 -25.90 8.37
N LEU A 5 43.81 -26.22 9.67
CA LEU A 5 42.64 -26.11 10.55
C LEU A 5 42.19 -24.65 10.73
N LYS A 6 43.13 -23.71 10.89
CA LYS A 6 42.82 -22.26 10.94
C LYS A 6 42.18 -21.74 9.66
N LYS A 7 42.62 -22.21 8.48
CA LYS A 7 42.02 -21.82 7.19
C LYS A 7 40.59 -22.35 7.03
N ILE A 8 40.33 -23.60 7.42
CA ILE A 8 38.99 -24.20 7.38
C ILE A 8 38.04 -23.45 8.33
N LEU A 9 38.49 -23.13 9.54
CA LEU A 9 37.68 -22.39 10.51
C LEU A 9 37.35 -20.96 10.03
N SER A 10 38.31 -20.27 9.39
CA SER A 10 38.09 -18.94 8.83
C SER A 10 37.05 -18.94 7.69
N VAL A 11 37.11 -19.93 6.80
CA VAL A 11 36.12 -20.07 5.71
C VAL A 11 34.73 -20.43 6.24
N ALA A 12 34.63 -21.27 7.27
CA ALA A 12 33.36 -21.61 7.89
C ALA A 12 32.67 -20.40 8.56
N VAL A 13 33.45 -19.55 9.24
CA VAL A 13 32.93 -18.31 9.84
C VAL A 13 32.46 -17.33 8.77
N LEU A 14 33.17 -17.22 7.64
CA LEU A 14 32.78 -16.36 6.52
C LEU A 14 31.46 -16.81 5.86
N PHE A 15 31.19 -18.12 5.81
CA PHE A 15 29.94 -18.66 5.27
C PHE A 15 28.72 -18.42 6.18
N LEU A 16 28.92 -18.32 7.49
CA LEU A 16 27.83 -18.14 8.46
C LEU A 16 27.17 -16.75 8.42
N ILE A 17 27.86 -15.73 7.90
CA ILE A 17 27.35 -14.35 7.83
C ILE A 17 26.58 -14.02 6.55
N LEU A 18 26.53 -14.92 5.55
CA LEU A 18 25.83 -14.69 4.28
C LEU A 18 24.31 -14.97 4.32
N GLY A 19 23.76 -15.46 5.44
CA GLY A 19 22.38 -15.95 5.52
C GLY A 19 21.32 -14.93 5.95
N CYS A 20 21.69 -13.71 6.35
CA CYS A 20 20.72 -12.73 6.86
C CYS A 20 20.27 -11.79 5.72
N SER A 21 19.15 -12.14 5.07
CA SER A 21 18.50 -11.29 4.06
C SER A 21 17.16 -10.77 4.58
N GLU A 22 16.96 -9.46 4.51
CA GLU A 22 15.69 -8.83 4.84
C GLU A 22 14.63 -9.21 3.81
N GLN A 23 13.63 -9.97 4.23
CA GLN A 23 12.49 -10.32 3.38
C GLN A 23 11.38 -9.29 3.55
N TYR A 24 10.97 -8.66 2.45
CA TYR A 24 9.79 -7.79 2.43
C TYR A 24 8.59 -8.56 1.89
N ARG A 25 7.44 -8.41 2.54
CA ARG A 25 6.14 -8.89 2.03
C ARG A 25 5.30 -7.69 1.64
N LYS A 26 4.72 -7.74 0.43
CA LYS A 26 3.74 -6.77 -0.05
C LYS A 26 2.35 -7.38 0.06
N HIS A 27 1.41 -6.63 0.60
CA HIS A 27 -0.01 -6.98 0.68
C HIS A 27 -0.84 -5.90 0.02
N GLY A 28 -1.90 -6.29 -0.67
CA GLY A 28 -2.73 -5.39 -1.45
C GLY A 28 -2.07 -4.93 -2.75
N TYR A 29 -2.65 -3.92 -3.37
CA TYR A 29 -2.26 -3.45 -4.69
C TYR A 29 -2.57 -1.95 -4.82
N ILE A 30 -1.66 -1.23 -5.45
CA ILE A 30 -1.84 0.14 -5.92
C ILE A 30 -1.37 0.14 -7.38
N PRO A 31 -2.19 0.63 -8.33
CA PRO A 31 -1.80 0.76 -9.72
C PRO A 31 -0.54 1.60 -9.91
N SER A 32 0.29 1.24 -10.90
CA SER A 32 1.46 2.03 -11.28
C SER A 32 1.06 3.34 -11.97
N GLU A 33 1.99 4.28 -12.11
CA GLU A 33 1.73 5.52 -12.86
C GLU A 33 1.36 5.23 -14.31
N GLU A 34 1.96 4.21 -14.94
CA GLU A 34 1.57 3.79 -16.30
C GLU A 34 0.13 3.30 -16.35
N GLU A 35 -0.32 2.53 -15.35
CA GLU A 35 -1.71 2.07 -15.26
C GLU A 35 -2.67 3.25 -15.01
N LEU A 36 -2.30 4.18 -14.13
CA LEU A 36 -3.08 5.39 -13.87
C LEU A 36 -3.18 6.31 -15.09
N SER A 37 -2.19 6.31 -15.98
CA SER A 37 -2.26 7.05 -17.25
C SER A 37 -3.36 6.55 -18.19
N SER A 38 -3.87 5.34 -17.98
CA SER A 38 -4.97 4.79 -18.77
C SER A 38 -6.34 5.33 -18.37
N VAL A 39 -6.48 5.95 -17.19
CA VAL A 39 -7.72 6.55 -16.71
C VAL A 39 -7.78 8.05 -16.98
N SER A 40 -8.94 8.53 -17.41
CA SER A 40 -9.16 9.91 -17.81
C SER A 40 -10.08 10.64 -16.83
N VAL A 41 -9.54 11.67 -16.19
CA VAL A 41 -10.28 12.60 -15.32
C VAL A 41 -11.40 13.28 -16.13
N SER A 42 -12.53 13.53 -15.46
CA SER A 42 -13.78 14.09 -15.99
C SER A 42 -14.48 13.25 -17.08
N GLN A 43 -13.93 12.10 -17.46
CA GLN A 43 -14.48 11.25 -18.53
C GLN A 43 -14.87 9.86 -18.01
N ASP A 44 -13.95 9.20 -17.31
CA ASP A 44 -14.16 7.84 -16.84
C ASP A 44 -15.09 7.83 -15.62
N ASP A 45 -15.91 6.78 -15.55
CA ASP A 45 -16.70 6.45 -14.37
C ASP A 45 -16.09 5.27 -13.60
N LYS A 46 -16.67 4.95 -12.44
CA LYS A 46 -16.21 3.87 -11.55
C LYS A 46 -16.07 2.52 -12.28
N ASN A 47 -17.05 2.20 -13.13
CA ASN A 47 -17.05 0.93 -13.87
C ASN A 47 -15.90 0.88 -14.87
N THR A 48 -15.66 2.00 -15.56
CA THR A 48 -14.56 2.13 -16.52
C THR A 48 -13.21 2.06 -15.82
N VAL A 49 -13.07 2.72 -14.67
CA VAL A 49 -11.87 2.64 -13.83
C VAL A 49 -11.61 1.21 -13.38
N ILE A 50 -12.61 0.49 -12.87
CA ILE A 50 -12.46 -0.92 -12.43
C ILE A 50 -12.11 -1.83 -13.60
N LYS A 51 -12.66 -1.59 -14.80
CA LYS A 51 -12.28 -2.35 -16.00
C LYS A 51 -10.82 -2.15 -16.38
N LYS A 52 -10.29 -0.92 -16.20
CA LYS A 52 -8.91 -0.57 -16.57
C LYS A 52 -7.89 -0.99 -15.51
N LEU A 53 -8.17 -0.72 -14.24
CA LEU A 53 -7.24 -0.89 -13.12
C LEU A 53 -7.51 -2.14 -12.27
N GLY A 54 -8.61 -2.85 -12.54
CA GLY A 54 -9.10 -3.95 -11.70
C GLY A 54 -9.82 -3.48 -10.43
N THR A 55 -10.27 -4.46 -9.65
CA THR A 55 -10.92 -4.22 -8.35
C THR A 55 -9.88 -4.15 -7.24
N PRO A 56 -9.93 -3.15 -6.34
CA PRO A 56 -9.04 -3.11 -5.19
C PRO A 56 -9.18 -4.38 -4.35
N SER A 57 -8.04 -4.99 -4.01
CA SER A 57 -8.00 -6.14 -3.09
C SER A 57 -8.23 -5.74 -1.63
N ILE A 58 -7.86 -4.51 -1.26
CA ILE A 58 -8.06 -3.90 0.07
C ILE A 58 -8.49 -2.44 -0.16
N GLY A 59 -9.47 -1.97 0.62
CA GLY A 59 -10.06 -0.63 0.51
C GLY A 59 -11.45 -0.68 -0.10
N GLY A 60 -11.53 -0.99 -1.40
CA GLY A 60 -12.80 -1.19 -2.11
C GLY A 60 -13.52 0.11 -2.48
N ILE A 61 -14.79 0.00 -2.86
CA ILE A 61 -15.69 1.15 -3.06
C ILE A 61 -16.45 1.39 -1.77
N LEU A 62 -16.42 2.61 -1.27
CA LEU A 62 -17.03 2.92 0.04
C LEU A 62 -18.31 3.73 -0.09
N SER A 63 -18.90 4.05 1.06
CA SER A 63 -20.13 4.83 1.20
C SER A 63 -20.04 6.24 0.63
N ASP A 64 -18.84 6.81 0.52
CA ASP A 64 -18.62 8.11 -0.17
C ASP A 64 -18.56 7.99 -1.69
N GLY A 65 -18.65 6.77 -2.21
CA GLY A 65 -18.57 6.49 -3.63
C GLY A 65 -17.16 6.54 -4.20
N ASN A 66 -16.12 6.77 -3.39
CA ASN A 66 -14.74 6.79 -3.87
C ASN A 66 -14.16 5.38 -3.91
N ILE A 67 -13.13 5.19 -4.74
CA ILE A 67 -12.42 3.92 -4.86
C ILE A 67 -11.08 4.03 -4.13
N TYR A 68 -10.80 3.05 -3.27
CA TYR A 68 -9.61 3.02 -2.44
C TYR A 68 -8.75 1.80 -2.76
N PHE A 69 -7.52 2.05 -3.20
CA PHE A 69 -6.49 1.04 -3.36
C PHE A 69 -5.50 1.14 -2.20
N VAL A 70 -5.20 0.02 -1.55
CA VAL A 70 -4.31 -0.01 -0.40
C VAL A 70 -3.19 -1.01 -0.65
N GLN A 71 -1.96 -0.57 -0.40
CA GLN A 71 -0.80 -1.45 -0.38
C GLN A 71 -0.05 -1.29 0.95
N SER A 72 0.43 -2.40 1.50
CA SER A 72 1.28 -2.42 2.69
C SER A 72 2.55 -3.21 2.42
N LYS A 73 3.68 -2.63 2.82
CA LYS A 73 5.00 -3.27 2.81
C LYS A 73 5.37 -3.59 4.25
N VAL A 74 5.47 -4.88 4.54
CA VAL A 74 5.80 -5.39 5.88
C VAL A 74 7.21 -5.97 5.83
N LEU A 75 8.06 -5.54 6.76
CA LEU A 75 9.37 -6.17 6.96
C LEU A 75 9.15 -7.45 7.73
N LYS A 76 9.43 -8.58 7.09
CA LYS A 76 9.39 -9.88 7.72
C LYS A 76 10.68 -10.03 8.53
N ASN A 77 10.60 -9.70 9.82
CA ASN A 77 11.69 -9.93 10.74
C ASN A 77 11.50 -11.31 11.40
N SER A 78 12.51 -12.18 11.38
CA SER A 78 12.37 -13.55 11.90
C SER A 78 12.41 -13.63 13.43
N ILE A 79 12.92 -12.59 14.09
CA ILE A 79 13.16 -12.56 15.55
C ILE A 79 12.17 -11.65 16.30
N ARG A 80 11.50 -10.71 15.59
CA ARG A 80 10.53 -9.76 16.18
C ARG A 80 9.25 -9.74 15.36
N ALA A 81 8.15 -9.35 15.99
CA ALA A 81 6.88 -9.13 15.29
C ALA A 81 7.08 -8.21 14.08
N SER A 82 6.62 -8.67 12.92
CA SER A 82 6.69 -7.93 11.66
C SER A 82 5.95 -6.59 11.81
N LYS A 83 6.65 -5.48 11.58
CA LYS A 83 6.03 -4.15 11.58
C LYS A 83 5.78 -3.70 10.14
N PRO A 84 4.64 -3.07 9.84
CA PRO A 84 4.47 -2.35 8.58
C PRO A 84 5.54 -1.29 8.52
N VAL A 85 6.36 -1.34 7.48
CA VAL A 85 7.38 -0.32 7.23
C VAL A 85 6.78 0.81 6.43
N ASP A 86 5.88 0.48 5.52
CA ASP A 86 5.21 1.45 4.67
C ASP A 86 3.79 0.98 4.37
N ARG A 87 2.85 1.93 4.37
CA ARG A 87 1.48 1.72 3.93
C ARG A 87 1.09 2.92 3.10
N GLN A 88 0.50 2.64 1.96
CA GLN A 88 0.05 3.64 1.03
C GLN A 88 -1.43 3.42 0.73
N VAL A 89 -2.14 4.52 0.50
CA VAL A 89 -3.54 4.52 0.09
C VAL A 89 -3.68 5.44 -1.11
N LEU A 90 -4.14 4.90 -2.23
CA LEU A 90 -4.54 5.67 -3.40
C LEU A 90 -6.06 5.84 -3.38
N VAL A 91 -6.53 7.07 -3.50
CA VAL A 91 -7.94 7.45 -3.51
C VAL A 91 -8.28 8.01 -4.89
N LEU A 92 -9.26 7.39 -5.54
CA LEU A 92 -9.90 7.91 -6.74
C LEU A 92 -11.24 8.50 -6.33
N SER A 93 -11.38 9.82 -6.45
CA SER A 93 -12.58 10.54 -6.06
C SER A 93 -13.49 10.78 -7.26
N PHE A 94 -14.80 10.73 -7.04
CA PHE A 94 -15.79 10.91 -8.10
C PHE A 94 -16.70 12.10 -7.78
N ASP A 95 -17.07 12.84 -8.82
CA ASP A 95 -18.04 13.94 -8.72
C ASP A 95 -19.48 13.42 -8.53
N ASP A 96 -20.42 14.34 -8.32
CA ASP A 96 -21.84 13.99 -8.13
C ASP A 96 -22.49 13.40 -9.41
N LYS A 97 -21.83 13.51 -10.57
CA LYS A 97 -22.23 12.88 -11.84
C LYS A 97 -21.60 11.50 -12.02
N GLY A 98 -20.79 11.04 -11.06
CA GLY A 98 -20.11 9.75 -11.08
C GLY A 98 -18.87 9.70 -11.96
N LYS A 99 -18.29 10.83 -12.34
CA LYS A 99 -17.06 10.95 -13.13
C LYS A 99 -15.84 11.12 -12.24
N LEU A 100 -14.72 10.56 -12.66
CA LEU A 100 -13.45 10.66 -11.95
C LEU A 100 -13.06 12.14 -11.85
N ASP A 101 -12.97 12.66 -10.64
CA ASP A 101 -12.64 14.06 -10.35
C ASP A 101 -11.16 14.22 -9.99
N ASN A 102 -10.62 13.27 -9.22
CA ASN A 102 -9.32 13.47 -8.58
C ASN A 102 -8.65 12.14 -8.20
N ILE A 103 -7.32 12.12 -8.27
CA ILE A 103 -6.45 10.98 -7.92
C ILE A 103 -5.42 11.47 -6.90
N GLN A 104 -5.43 10.87 -5.71
CA GLN A 104 -4.53 11.26 -4.62
C GLN A 104 -3.90 10.04 -3.94
N LYS A 105 -2.59 10.11 -3.70
CA LYS A 105 -1.82 9.07 -3.01
C LYS A 105 -1.40 9.56 -1.64
N PHE A 106 -1.66 8.75 -0.63
CA PHE A 106 -1.37 9.02 0.78
C PHE A 106 -0.38 8.00 1.31
N GLY A 107 0.46 8.44 2.24
CA GLY A 107 1.36 7.60 3.03
C GLY A 107 1.34 7.98 4.50
N ILE A 108 2.19 7.33 5.29
CA ILE A 108 2.44 7.71 6.68
C ILE A 108 3.89 8.20 6.80
N ASP A 109 4.05 9.41 7.33
CA ASP A 109 5.33 9.89 7.84
C ASP A 109 5.20 10.25 9.32
N LYS A 110 6.06 9.67 10.17
CA LYS A 110 6.10 9.91 11.63
C LYS A 110 4.73 9.81 12.32
N GLY A 111 3.90 8.87 11.88
CA GLY A 111 2.56 8.65 12.43
C GLY A 111 1.48 9.64 11.97
N LYS A 112 1.82 10.53 11.03
CA LYS A 112 0.87 11.45 10.38
C LYS A 112 0.64 11.03 8.94
N ILE A 113 -0.61 11.16 8.48
CA ILE A 113 -0.94 10.96 7.07
C ILE A 113 -0.34 12.12 6.28
N VAL A 114 0.38 11.80 5.21
CA VAL A 114 0.97 12.77 4.29
C VAL A 114 0.50 12.47 2.87
N ILE A 115 0.32 13.52 2.07
CA ILE A 115 0.07 13.39 0.64
C ILE A 115 1.41 13.11 -0.02
N LEU A 116 1.50 11.98 -0.73
CA LEU A 116 2.69 11.59 -1.49
C LEU A 116 2.63 12.14 -2.92
N ASP A 117 1.43 12.17 -3.50
CA ASP A 117 1.22 12.56 -4.89
C ASP A 117 -0.23 12.99 -5.13
N TYR A 118 -0.43 13.90 -6.10
CA TYR A 118 -1.73 14.34 -6.56
C TYR A 118 -1.68 14.69 -8.05
N HIS A 119 -2.66 14.21 -8.82
CA HIS A 119 -2.78 14.55 -10.25
C HIS A 119 -3.74 15.71 -10.51
N THR A 120 -4.54 16.12 -9.53
CA THR A 120 -5.59 17.13 -9.71
C THR A 120 -5.74 18.00 -8.46
N THR A 121 -6.30 19.20 -8.62
CA THR A 121 -6.45 20.20 -7.56
C THR A 121 -7.00 19.57 -6.28
N PRO A 122 -6.53 19.97 -5.08
CA PRO A 122 -7.02 19.37 -3.84
C PRO A 122 -8.51 19.63 -3.64
N SER A 123 -9.36 18.68 -4.05
CA SER A 123 -10.71 18.57 -3.53
C SER A 123 -10.59 17.95 -2.13
N GLY A 124 -11.21 18.60 -1.14
CA GLY A 124 -11.20 18.10 0.23
C GLY A 124 -11.78 16.69 0.26
N LEU A 125 -10.99 15.70 0.67
CA LEU A 125 -11.47 14.34 0.87
C LEU A 125 -12.67 14.36 1.82
N LYS A 126 -13.84 13.95 1.32
CA LYS A 126 -15.10 13.95 2.08
C LYS A 126 -15.01 13.15 3.39
N ASN A 127 -14.15 12.12 3.50
CA ASN A 127 -14.09 11.24 4.67
C ASN A 127 -12.67 10.91 5.15
N MET A 128 -12.07 11.85 5.88
CA MET A 128 -10.75 11.66 6.47
C MET A 128 -10.71 10.56 7.55
N SER A 129 -11.82 10.36 8.28
CA SER A 129 -11.95 9.32 9.31
C SER A 129 -11.74 7.91 8.74
N PHE A 130 -12.22 7.64 7.54
CA PHE A 130 -12.03 6.34 6.90
C PHE A 130 -10.59 6.15 6.41
N LEU A 131 -9.98 7.20 5.86
CA LEU A 131 -8.56 7.16 5.50
C LEU A 131 -7.70 6.78 6.72
N PHE A 132 -7.98 7.38 7.89
CA PHE A 132 -7.36 6.97 9.15
C PHE A 132 -7.60 5.49 9.48
N ARG A 133 -8.84 4.98 9.34
CA ARG A 133 -9.13 3.55 9.54
C ARG A 133 -8.33 2.64 8.61
N LEU A 134 -8.18 3.01 7.34
CA LEU A 134 -7.35 2.25 6.39
C LEU A 134 -5.89 2.20 6.82
N PHE A 135 -5.36 3.28 7.39
CA PHE A 135 -3.99 3.32 7.88
C PHE A 135 -3.80 2.58 9.22
N GLN A 136 -4.80 2.61 10.11
CA GLN A 136 -4.74 1.92 11.40
C GLN A 136 -4.98 0.41 11.31
N ASN A 137 -5.72 -0.07 10.30
CA ASN A 137 -6.12 -1.46 10.22
C ASN A 137 -5.06 -2.33 9.51
N VAL A 138 -4.04 -2.71 10.28
CA VAL A 138 -2.84 -3.44 9.83
C VAL A 138 -3.11 -4.90 9.45
N GLY A 139 -4.26 -5.47 9.86
CA GLY A 139 -4.68 -6.85 9.57
C GLY A 139 -5.63 -7.02 8.38
N GLY A 140 -6.01 -5.92 7.72
CA GLY A 140 -7.09 -5.90 6.72
C GLY A 140 -8.49 -5.85 7.39
N PRO A 141 -9.53 -5.35 6.70
CA PRO A 141 -10.89 -5.50 7.18
C PRO A 141 -11.28 -6.98 7.03
N SER A 142 -11.48 -7.70 8.13
CA SER A 142 -12.36 -8.87 8.08
C SER A 142 -13.79 -8.35 7.84
N ALA A 143 -14.61 -9.10 7.12
CA ALA A 143 -15.99 -8.73 6.82
C ALA A 143 -16.80 -8.37 8.09
N GLU A 144 -16.41 -8.90 9.25
CA GLU A 144 -16.99 -8.53 10.56
C GLU A 144 -16.75 -7.06 10.96
N SER A 145 -15.67 -6.42 10.52
CA SER A 145 -15.33 -5.02 10.89
C SER A 145 -16.05 -3.95 10.06
N LEU A 146 -16.83 -4.38 9.05
CA LEU A 146 -17.57 -3.52 8.13
C LEU A 146 -19.07 -3.44 8.44
N LEU A 147 -19.56 -4.19 9.43
CA LEU A 147 -20.99 -4.26 9.82
C LEU A 147 -21.29 -3.72 11.23
N GLN A 148 -20.37 -2.98 11.85
CA GLN A 148 -20.61 -2.28 13.13
C GLN A 148 -20.44 -0.77 12.99
#